data_AF-A0A539DIR2-F1
#
_entry.id   AF-A0A539DIR2-F1
#
_cell.length_a   1.000
_cell.length_b   1.000
_cell.length_c   1.000
_cell.angle_alpha   90.00
_cell.angle_beta   90.00
_cell.angle_gamma   90.00
#
_symmetry.space_group_name_H-M   'P 1'
#
loop_
_entity.id
_entity.type
_entity.pdbx_description
1 polymer ?
#
loop_
_entity_poly.entity_id
_entity_poly.type
_entity_poly.pdbx_seq_one_letter_code
_entity_poly.pdbx_strand_id
1 'polypeptide(L)'
;MLPLIPVPDIQQRLSVIFPEGTAHRANCVSLIAARIVFVMLYIDAVEGADVWLRPSQVARMTDAQAKLGDDAARGDWRTASLSPGTGEIPGRWYASDTRESIRDDSLRMGLIAIGAVIEKAGLATTSPAGRYALQSAFAALMNPTLSGAALEKAIHAWQTTHLNAAALARIVLLRRGTSGGDPVLVKFPNGETRRMAPGPSSLLSKAAIEDFAPRFLKQPALLWLSESATKVVERDDVLAKSIGIVIEPDRNLPDIILVDLGRTPPQLVFVEVVATDGPVTVTRKAALLELSNKAGFAHDHVSFVTVFADRGDAAFKKAVPALAWGAYAWFMSEPDNLIELVDAPRWLT
;
A
#
# COMPACT_ATOMS: atom_id res chain seq x y z
N MET A 1 -21.67 -15.77 21.82
CA MET A 1 -20.60 -14.97 21.19
C MET A 1 -20.40 -15.43 19.75
N LEU A 2 -19.73 -14.65 18.87
CA LEU A 2 -19.46 -15.13 17.49
C LEU A 2 -18.61 -16.42 17.48
N PRO A 3 -18.80 -17.31 16.48
CA PRO A 3 -17.96 -18.49 16.30
C PRO A 3 -16.50 -18.10 16.06
N LEU A 4 -15.57 -18.90 16.59
CA LEU A 4 -14.14 -18.70 16.37
C LEU A 4 -13.69 -19.34 15.06
N ILE A 5 -12.74 -18.69 14.41
CA ILE A 5 -12.02 -19.16 13.25
C ILE A 5 -10.51 -19.16 13.58
N PRO A 6 -9.72 -20.17 13.16
CA PRO A 6 -8.29 -20.23 13.46
C PRO A 6 -7.52 -19.00 12.96
N VAL A 7 -6.49 -18.59 13.70
CA VAL A 7 -5.62 -17.46 13.33
C VAL A 7 -5.03 -17.58 11.92
N PRO A 8 -4.54 -18.76 11.46
CA PRO A 8 -4.05 -18.90 10.08
C PRO A 8 -5.13 -18.61 9.03
N ASP A 9 -6.36 -19.07 9.26
CA ASP A 9 -7.49 -18.87 8.34
C ASP A 9 -7.93 -17.40 8.33
N ILE A 10 -7.91 -16.74 9.49
CA ILE A 10 -8.08 -15.28 9.56
C ILE A 10 -7.01 -14.60 8.71
N GLN A 11 -5.74 -14.94 8.89
CA GLN A 11 -4.65 -14.32 8.15
C GLN A 11 -4.78 -14.51 6.62
N GLN A 12 -5.21 -15.71 6.20
CA GLN A 12 -5.53 -15.98 4.80
C GLN A 12 -6.68 -15.10 4.31
N ARG A 13 -7.78 -14.99 5.07
CA ARG A 13 -8.91 -14.11 4.73
C ARG A 13 -8.46 -12.64 4.65
N LEU A 14 -7.67 -12.15 5.60
CA LEU A 14 -7.15 -10.78 5.58
C LEU A 14 -6.33 -10.51 4.32
N SER A 15 -5.56 -11.48 3.84
CA SER A 15 -4.76 -11.33 2.61
C SER A 15 -5.62 -11.16 1.35
N VAL A 16 -6.84 -11.72 1.35
CA VAL A 16 -7.82 -11.59 0.27
C VAL A 16 -8.69 -10.35 0.42
N ILE A 17 -9.09 -10.01 1.66
CA ILE A 17 -9.87 -8.82 2.00
C ILE A 17 -9.05 -7.54 1.77
N PHE A 18 -7.75 -7.58 2.04
CA PHE A 18 -6.79 -6.50 1.80
C PHE A 18 -5.80 -6.91 0.70
N PRO A 19 -6.21 -6.81 -0.58
CA PRO A 19 -5.34 -7.12 -1.70
C PRO A 19 -4.21 -6.08 -1.85
N GLU A 20 -3.24 -6.38 -2.71
CA GLU A 20 -2.16 -5.45 -3.08
C GLU A 20 -2.74 -4.10 -3.54
N GLY A 21 -2.06 -3.01 -3.18
CA GLY A 21 -2.56 -1.64 -3.39
C GLY A 21 -3.44 -1.09 -2.26
N THR A 22 -3.79 -1.90 -1.24
CA THR A 22 -4.41 -1.41 0.00
C THR A 22 -3.40 -0.57 0.78
N ALA A 23 -3.79 0.63 1.23
CA ALA A 23 -2.92 1.47 2.05
C ALA A 23 -2.49 0.74 3.34
N HIS A 24 -1.22 0.85 3.71
CA HIS A 24 -0.63 0.15 4.86
C HIS A 24 -0.91 -1.36 4.90
N ARG A 25 -1.00 -2.03 3.73
CA ARG A 25 -1.39 -3.43 3.61
C ARG A 25 -0.65 -4.35 4.57
N ALA A 26 0.66 -4.18 4.72
CA ALA A 26 1.49 -4.99 5.60
C ALA A 26 0.96 -5.02 7.05
N ASN A 27 0.41 -3.90 7.52
CA ASN A 27 -0.17 -3.79 8.86
C ASN A 27 -1.53 -4.49 8.96
N CYS A 28 -2.26 -4.63 7.85
CA CYS A 28 -3.58 -5.23 7.76
C CYS A 28 -3.55 -6.77 7.57
N VAL A 29 -2.47 -7.32 7.01
CA VAL A 29 -2.35 -8.77 6.68
C VAL A 29 -1.33 -9.52 7.55
N SER A 30 -0.71 -8.83 8.51
CA SER A 30 0.28 -9.41 9.41
C SER A 30 -0.33 -10.45 10.37
N LEU A 31 0.52 -11.30 10.96
CA LEU A 31 0.09 -12.21 12.03
C LEU A 31 -0.47 -11.45 13.24
N ILE A 32 0.03 -10.24 13.52
CA ILE A 32 -0.51 -9.37 14.58
C ILE A 32 -1.95 -8.98 14.25
N ALA A 33 -2.23 -8.55 13.02
CA ALA A 33 -3.59 -8.22 12.58
C ALA A 33 -4.55 -9.42 12.71
N ALA A 34 -4.11 -10.61 12.29
CA ALA A 34 -4.90 -11.82 12.43
C ALA A 34 -5.20 -12.16 13.90
N ARG A 35 -4.22 -12.01 14.80
CA ARG A 35 -4.40 -12.22 16.24
C ARG A 35 -5.26 -11.13 16.90
N ILE A 36 -5.21 -9.89 16.44
CA ILE A 36 -6.13 -8.82 16.88
C ILE A 36 -7.58 -9.22 16.56
N VAL A 37 -7.85 -9.59 15.30
CA VAL A 37 -9.18 -10.01 14.86
C VAL A 37 -9.65 -11.24 15.65
N PHE A 38 -8.78 -12.22 15.85
CA PHE A 38 -9.09 -13.39 16.68
C PHE A 38 -9.50 -13.00 18.09
N VAL A 39 -8.74 -12.13 18.77
CA VAL A 39 -9.02 -11.74 20.16
C VAL A 39 -10.30 -10.92 20.25
N MET A 40 -10.59 -10.06 19.26
CA MET A 40 -11.87 -9.33 19.20
C MET A 40 -13.05 -10.30 19.08
N LEU A 41 -12.97 -11.30 18.20
CA LEU A 41 -13.97 -12.38 18.13
C LEU A 41 -14.04 -13.14 19.45
N TYR A 42 -12.89 -13.47 20.03
CA TYR A 42 -12.77 -14.22 21.28
C TYR A 42 -13.51 -13.56 22.44
N ILE A 43 -13.43 -12.24 22.58
CA ILE A 43 -14.10 -11.49 23.65
C ILE A 43 -15.48 -10.93 23.24
N ASP A 44 -15.90 -11.14 21.99
CA ASP A 44 -17.14 -10.57 21.42
C ASP A 44 -17.09 -9.03 21.27
N ALA A 45 -15.89 -8.46 21.07
CA ALA A 45 -15.70 -7.05 20.77
C ALA A 45 -16.07 -6.74 19.32
N VAL A 46 -17.37 -6.68 19.06
CA VAL A 46 -17.99 -6.37 17.77
C VAL A 46 -18.95 -5.19 17.95
N GLU A 47 -19.02 -4.33 16.94
CA GLU A 47 -19.98 -3.24 16.86
C GLU A 47 -21.39 -3.70 17.23
N GLY A 48 -21.98 -3.03 18.23
CA GLY A 48 -23.30 -3.35 18.79
C GLY A 48 -23.30 -4.22 20.06
N ALA A 49 -22.19 -4.89 20.40
CA ALA A 49 -22.12 -5.76 21.59
C ALA A 49 -21.73 -5.04 22.91
N ASP A 50 -21.39 -3.74 22.84
CA ASP A 50 -20.79 -2.92 23.92
C ASP A 50 -19.59 -3.58 24.65
N VAL A 51 -18.85 -4.42 23.93
CA VAL A 51 -17.57 -4.97 24.37
C VAL A 51 -16.46 -4.34 23.55
N TRP A 52 -15.40 -3.93 24.25
CA TRP A 52 -14.31 -3.17 23.64
C TRP A 52 -12.96 -3.79 23.99
N LEU A 53 -12.17 -4.10 22.97
CA LEU A 53 -10.81 -4.60 23.08
C LEU A 53 -9.90 -3.52 23.67
N ARG A 54 -9.06 -3.96 24.60
CA ARG A 54 -7.84 -3.25 25.01
C ARG A 54 -6.62 -3.91 24.34
N PRO A 55 -5.67 -3.17 23.74
CA PRO A 55 -4.50 -3.75 23.06
C PRO A 55 -3.69 -4.75 23.92
N SER A 56 -3.67 -4.55 25.24
CA SER A 56 -3.02 -5.48 26.17
C SER A 56 -3.63 -6.88 26.17
N GLN A 57 -4.93 -7.03 25.87
CA GLN A 57 -5.56 -8.36 25.80
C GLN A 57 -4.96 -9.20 24.66
N VAL A 58 -4.60 -8.58 23.54
CA VAL A 58 -3.91 -9.25 22.43
C VAL A 58 -2.52 -9.71 22.86
N ALA A 59 -1.77 -8.86 23.54
CA ALA A 59 -0.43 -9.22 24.04
C ALA A 59 -0.47 -10.34 25.09
N ARG A 60 -1.54 -10.42 25.88
CA ARG A 60 -1.72 -11.41 26.96
C ARG A 60 -2.27 -12.76 26.50
N MET A 61 -2.84 -12.84 25.30
CA MET A 61 -3.42 -14.06 24.78
C MET A 61 -2.35 -15.15 24.61
N THR A 62 -2.73 -16.41 24.85
CA THR A 62 -1.84 -17.58 24.75
C THR A 62 -2.50 -18.64 23.86
N ASP A 63 -1.70 -19.56 23.31
CA ASP A 63 -2.25 -20.69 22.55
C ASP A 63 -3.12 -21.61 23.41
N ALA A 64 -2.84 -21.71 24.71
CA ALA A 64 -3.65 -22.49 25.65
C ALA A 64 -5.05 -21.87 25.84
N GLN A 65 -5.12 -20.55 26.05
CA GLN A 65 -6.40 -19.84 26.20
C GLN A 65 -7.18 -19.83 24.89
N ALA A 66 -6.52 -19.59 23.76
CA ALA A 66 -7.17 -19.53 22.44
C ALA A 66 -7.90 -20.83 22.06
N LYS A 67 -7.52 -21.98 22.65
CA LYS A 67 -8.20 -23.28 22.47
C LYS A 67 -9.49 -23.42 23.27
N LEU A 68 -9.70 -22.60 24.32
CA LEU A 68 -10.91 -22.61 25.12
C LEU A 68 -11.99 -21.80 24.40
N GLY A 69 -12.79 -22.49 23.58
CA GLY A 69 -13.74 -21.86 22.67
C GLY A 69 -15.17 -21.71 23.20
N ASP A 70 -15.49 -22.25 24.37
CA ASP A 70 -16.82 -22.13 24.97
C ASP A 70 -17.07 -20.71 25.50
N ASP A 71 -18.32 -20.28 25.46
CA ASP A 71 -18.70 -18.91 25.79
C ASP A 71 -18.43 -18.55 27.26
N ALA A 72 -18.45 -19.52 28.18
CA ALA A 72 -18.15 -19.29 29.59
C ALA A 72 -16.66 -18.99 29.80
N ALA A 73 -15.76 -19.85 29.31
CA ALA A 73 -14.32 -19.64 29.40
C ALA A 73 -13.86 -18.34 28.72
N ARG A 74 -14.46 -18.01 27.58
CA ARG A 74 -14.22 -16.76 26.85
C ARG A 74 -14.68 -15.53 27.66
N GLY A 75 -15.87 -15.61 28.26
CA GLY A 75 -16.42 -14.56 29.13
C GLY A 75 -15.57 -14.31 30.38
N ASP A 76 -15.14 -15.39 31.03
CA ASP A 76 -14.26 -15.33 32.21
C ASP A 76 -12.91 -14.70 31.87
N TRP A 77 -12.29 -15.13 30.76
CA TRP A 77 -11.02 -14.57 30.32
C TRP A 77 -11.14 -13.10 29.91
N ARG A 78 -12.24 -12.71 29.24
CA ARG A 78 -12.49 -11.29 28.91
C ARG A 78 -12.44 -10.42 30.15
N THR A 79 -13.08 -10.84 31.24
CA THR A 79 -13.08 -10.09 32.50
C THR A 79 -11.71 -10.11 33.17
N ALA A 80 -11.10 -11.30 33.32
CA ALA A 80 -9.80 -11.46 33.99
C ALA A 80 -8.66 -10.73 33.27
N SER A 81 -8.68 -10.70 31.94
CA SER A 81 -7.63 -10.10 31.11
C SER A 81 -7.55 -8.58 31.20
N LEU A 82 -8.59 -7.90 31.72
CA LEU A 82 -8.61 -6.45 31.93
C LEU A 82 -7.91 -6.02 33.23
N SER A 83 -7.82 -6.91 34.22
CA SER A 83 -7.18 -6.64 35.50
C SER A 83 -5.69 -6.29 35.34
N PRO A 84 -5.13 -5.36 36.14
CA PRO A 84 -3.69 -5.16 36.23
C PRO A 84 -3.06 -6.51 36.62
N GLY A 85 -2.25 -7.08 35.73
CA GLY A 85 -1.64 -8.38 35.98
C GLY A 85 -0.36 -8.16 36.77
N THR A 86 -0.15 -8.94 37.82
CA THR A 86 1.10 -8.97 38.58
C THR A 86 1.86 -10.25 38.19
N GLY A 87 2.81 -10.14 37.27
CA GLY A 87 3.68 -11.24 36.87
C GLY A 87 3.77 -11.50 35.37
N GLU A 88 4.68 -12.40 35.00
CA GLU A 88 4.83 -12.90 33.64
C GLU A 88 3.70 -13.87 33.30
N ILE A 89 3.22 -13.85 32.05
CA ILE A 89 2.21 -14.79 31.56
C ILE A 89 2.93 -15.80 30.66
N PRO A 90 3.13 -17.04 31.13
CA PRO A 90 3.80 -18.07 30.35
C PRO A 90 3.06 -18.35 29.04
N GLY A 91 3.80 -18.44 27.94
CA GLY A 91 3.24 -18.78 26.62
C GLY A 91 2.38 -17.68 25.98
N ARG A 92 2.47 -16.43 26.46
CA ARG A 92 1.83 -15.29 25.79
C ARG A 92 2.37 -15.10 24.37
N TRP A 93 1.51 -14.65 23.48
CA TRP A 93 1.87 -14.41 22.08
C TRP A 93 2.88 -13.28 21.89
N TYR A 94 2.84 -12.25 22.76
CA TYR A 94 3.67 -11.05 22.63
C TYR A 94 4.13 -10.51 23.96
N ALA A 95 5.28 -9.83 23.95
CA ALA A 95 5.77 -9.10 25.10
C ALA A 95 4.89 -7.88 25.42
N SER A 96 4.98 -7.37 26.66
CA SER A 96 4.10 -6.28 27.14
C SER A 96 4.29 -4.98 26.36
N ASP A 97 5.51 -4.74 25.89
CA ASP A 97 5.92 -3.59 25.08
C ASP A 97 5.35 -3.61 23.66
N THR A 98 5.02 -4.79 23.12
CA THR A 98 4.37 -4.95 21.81
C THR A 98 2.95 -4.33 21.77
N ARG A 99 2.40 -3.96 22.94
CA ARG A 99 1.12 -3.24 23.06
C ARG A 99 1.05 -2.01 22.17
N GLU A 100 2.14 -1.26 22.05
CA GLU A 100 2.12 -0.03 21.25
C GLU A 100 2.13 -0.30 19.76
N SER A 101 2.89 -1.28 19.27
CA SER A 101 2.80 -1.72 17.87
C SER A 101 1.42 -2.28 17.53
N ILE A 102 0.79 -3.04 18.44
CA ILE A 102 -0.61 -3.50 18.26
C ILE A 102 -1.56 -2.30 18.08
N ARG A 103 -1.39 -1.24 18.89
CA ARG A 103 -2.24 -0.05 18.88
C ARG A 103 -1.98 0.85 17.66
N ASP A 104 -0.73 1.19 17.41
CA ASP A 104 -0.39 2.24 16.47
C ASP A 104 -0.25 1.69 15.04
N ASP A 105 0.42 0.55 14.86
CA ASP A 105 0.67 -0.02 13.53
C ASP A 105 -0.55 -0.78 13.01
N SER A 106 -1.00 -1.82 13.73
CA SER A 106 -2.05 -2.71 13.23
C SER A 106 -3.47 -2.18 13.44
N LEU A 107 -3.77 -1.56 14.59
CA LEU A 107 -5.10 -1.00 14.84
C LEU A 107 -5.28 0.35 14.13
N ARG A 108 -4.51 1.39 14.49
CA ARG A 108 -4.72 2.74 13.95
C ARG A 108 -4.35 2.86 12.48
N MET A 109 -3.09 2.56 12.11
CA MET A 109 -2.65 2.69 10.71
C MET A 109 -3.21 1.61 9.80
N GLY A 110 -3.52 0.43 10.34
CA GLY A 110 -4.09 -0.69 9.60
C GLY A 110 -5.62 -0.70 9.64
N LEU A 111 -6.18 -1.47 10.57
CA LEU A 111 -7.58 -1.90 10.57
C LEU A 111 -8.62 -0.77 10.75
N ILE A 112 -8.28 0.31 11.45
CA ILE A 112 -9.16 1.49 11.59
C ILE A 112 -9.16 2.31 10.29
N ALA A 113 -7.98 2.54 9.71
CA ALA A 113 -7.83 3.34 8.50
C ALA A 113 -8.63 2.79 7.30
N ILE A 114 -8.89 1.48 7.28
CA ILE A 114 -9.68 0.82 6.23
C ILE A 114 -11.09 0.40 6.68
N GLY A 115 -11.54 0.83 7.87
CA GLY A 115 -12.91 0.63 8.36
C GLY A 115 -13.25 -0.79 8.86
N ALA A 116 -12.26 -1.66 9.08
CA ALA A 116 -12.48 -3.00 9.64
C ALA A 116 -12.67 -2.99 11.17
N VAL A 117 -12.16 -1.97 11.84
CA VAL A 117 -12.25 -1.76 13.29
C VAL A 117 -12.79 -0.36 13.57
N ILE A 118 -13.68 -0.26 14.57
CA ILE A 118 -14.22 0.99 15.09
C ILE A 118 -13.54 1.36 16.42
N GLU A 119 -13.44 2.66 16.70
CA GLU A 119 -12.88 3.21 17.93
C GLU A 119 -13.98 3.88 18.79
N LYS A 120 -14.03 3.57 20.09
CA LYS A 120 -14.98 4.17 21.04
C LYS A 120 -14.67 5.65 21.22
N ALA A 121 -15.63 6.51 20.87
CA ALA A 121 -15.54 7.95 21.06
C ALA A 121 -15.58 8.36 22.55
N GLY A 122 -15.06 9.55 22.85
CA GLY A 122 -15.19 10.17 24.19
C GLY A 122 -14.25 9.65 25.26
N LEU A 123 -13.28 8.77 24.93
CA LEU A 123 -12.25 8.34 25.86
C LEU A 123 -11.00 9.23 25.78
N ALA A 124 -10.49 9.65 26.95
CA ALA A 124 -9.20 10.31 27.03
C ALA A 124 -8.07 9.39 26.50
N THR A 125 -7.02 9.99 25.93
CA THR A 125 -5.87 9.26 25.37
C THR A 125 -5.23 8.31 26.37
N THR A 126 -5.21 8.67 27.65
CA THR A 126 -4.64 7.91 28.78
C THR A 126 -5.60 6.90 29.44
N SER A 127 -6.85 6.80 28.98
CA SER A 127 -7.84 5.92 29.59
C SER A 127 -7.41 4.44 29.52
N PRO A 128 -7.54 3.68 30.62
CA PRO A 128 -7.24 2.24 30.63
C PRO A 128 -8.37 1.39 30.03
N ALA A 129 -9.52 1.99 29.67
CA ALA A 129 -10.67 1.28 29.15
C ALA A 129 -10.40 0.64 27.77
N GLY A 130 -11.14 -0.42 27.46
CA GLY A 130 -11.21 -0.96 26.11
C GLY A 130 -11.74 0.09 25.13
N ARG A 131 -11.22 0.08 23.90
CA ARG A 131 -11.51 1.13 22.91
C ARG A 131 -11.86 0.62 21.53
N TYR A 132 -11.51 -0.61 21.18
CA TYR A 132 -11.60 -1.08 19.80
C TYR A 132 -12.61 -2.22 19.65
N ALA A 133 -13.38 -2.23 18.58
CA ALA A 133 -14.27 -3.36 18.24
C ALA A 133 -14.26 -3.60 16.73
N LEU A 134 -14.50 -4.84 16.30
CA LEU A 134 -14.67 -5.12 14.87
C LEU A 134 -15.93 -4.40 14.36
N GLN A 135 -15.84 -3.81 13.19
CA GLN A 135 -17.02 -3.36 12.46
C GLN A 135 -17.88 -4.60 12.13
N SER A 136 -19.19 -4.49 12.29
CA SER A 136 -20.11 -5.64 12.24
C SER A 136 -20.09 -6.41 10.91
N ALA A 137 -20.06 -5.69 9.78
CA ALA A 137 -20.00 -6.29 8.45
C ALA A 137 -18.64 -6.94 8.17
N PHE A 138 -17.54 -6.37 8.68
CA PHE A 138 -16.22 -7.00 8.62
C PHE A 138 -16.15 -8.27 9.48
N ALA A 139 -16.71 -8.24 10.71
CA ALA A 139 -16.75 -9.41 11.59
C ALA A 139 -17.51 -10.59 10.93
N ALA A 140 -18.56 -10.31 10.16
CA ALA A 140 -19.32 -11.33 9.42
C ALA A 140 -18.46 -12.08 8.39
N LEU A 141 -17.41 -11.46 7.84
CA LEU A 141 -16.44 -12.10 6.94
C LEU A 141 -15.59 -13.16 7.65
N MET A 142 -15.58 -13.22 8.98
CA MET A 142 -14.85 -14.20 9.78
C MET A 142 -15.70 -15.41 10.19
N ASN A 143 -16.95 -15.48 9.74
CA ASN A 143 -17.80 -16.64 10.01
C ASN A 143 -17.17 -17.92 9.41
N PRO A 144 -16.87 -18.96 10.22
CA PRO A 144 -16.25 -20.19 9.73
C PRO A 144 -17.14 -20.97 8.76
N THR A 145 -18.47 -20.79 8.79
CA THR A 145 -19.37 -21.43 7.82
C THR A 145 -19.38 -20.74 6.46
N LEU A 146 -18.81 -19.54 6.36
CA LEU A 146 -18.67 -18.80 5.11
C LEU A 146 -17.40 -19.23 4.38
N SER A 147 -17.53 -19.89 3.23
CA SER A 147 -16.42 -20.45 2.46
C SER A 147 -16.68 -20.40 0.94
N GLY A 148 -15.63 -20.70 0.15
CA GLY A 148 -15.70 -20.76 -1.31
C GLY A 148 -16.28 -19.51 -1.96
N ALA A 149 -17.10 -19.69 -2.99
CA ALA A 149 -17.72 -18.61 -3.74
C ALA A 149 -18.59 -17.66 -2.88
N ALA A 150 -19.19 -18.16 -1.80
CA ALA A 150 -19.97 -17.32 -0.89
C ALA A 150 -19.08 -16.34 -0.11
N LEU A 151 -17.91 -16.81 0.34
CA LEU A 151 -16.91 -15.97 1.00
C LEU A 151 -16.35 -14.92 0.02
N GLU A 152 -15.98 -15.32 -1.19
CA GLU A 152 -15.48 -14.40 -2.22
C GLU A 152 -16.48 -13.29 -2.53
N LYS A 153 -17.76 -13.63 -2.69
CA LYS A 153 -18.84 -12.66 -2.91
C LYS A 153 -19.00 -11.69 -1.74
N ALA A 154 -18.95 -12.20 -0.51
CA ALA A 154 -19.07 -11.38 0.69
C ALA A 154 -17.88 -10.41 0.84
N ILE A 155 -16.66 -10.90 0.61
CA ILE A 155 -15.44 -10.08 0.62
C ILE A 155 -15.55 -8.97 -0.44
N HIS A 156 -15.95 -9.31 -1.66
CA HIS A 156 -16.10 -8.32 -2.73
C HIS A 156 -17.13 -7.25 -2.37
N ALA A 157 -18.29 -7.64 -1.84
CA ALA A 157 -19.32 -6.70 -1.40
C ALA A 157 -18.81 -5.75 -0.30
N TRP A 158 -18.06 -6.28 0.67
CA TRP A 158 -17.44 -5.47 1.71
C TRP A 158 -16.41 -4.50 1.14
N GLN A 159 -15.52 -4.98 0.25
CA GLN A 159 -14.52 -4.15 -0.43
C GLN A 159 -15.16 -2.99 -1.19
N THR A 160 -16.21 -3.25 -1.96
CA THR A 160 -16.91 -2.20 -2.73
C THR A 160 -17.54 -1.12 -1.86
N THR A 161 -17.88 -1.46 -0.61
CA THR A 161 -18.54 -0.55 0.33
C THR A 161 -17.53 0.27 1.13
N HIS A 162 -16.36 -0.32 1.45
CA HIS A 162 -15.43 0.23 2.45
C HIS A 162 -14.09 0.71 1.88
N LEU A 163 -13.70 0.27 0.67
CA LEU A 163 -12.51 0.79 0.00
C LEU A 163 -12.91 1.94 -0.92
N ASN A 164 -12.15 3.04 -0.91
CA ASN A 164 -12.43 4.17 -1.78
C ASN A 164 -12.26 3.80 -3.27
N ALA A 165 -12.92 4.54 -4.17
CA ALA A 165 -12.94 4.23 -5.60
C ALA A 165 -11.54 4.12 -6.23
N ALA A 166 -10.59 4.94 -5.77
CA ALA A 166 -9.21 4.91 -6.23
C ALA A 166 -8.48 3.63 -5.76
N ALA A 167 -8.67 3.22 -4.50
CA ALA A 167 -8.14 1.96 -3.97
C ALA A 167 -8.74 0.75 -4.69
N LEU A 168 -10.05 0.74 -4.94
CA LEU A 168 -10.71 -0.31 -5.72
C LEU A 168 -10.20 -0.39 -7.16
N ALA A 169 -10.03 0.76 -7.83
CA ALA A 169 -9.47 0.80 -9.18
C ALA A 169 -8.05 0.19 -9.21
N ARG A 170 -7.19 0.55 -8.25
CA ARG A 170 -5.83 -0.01 -8.11
C ARG A 170 -5.84 -1.52 -7.88
N ILE A 171 -6.71 -1.99 -7.00
CA ILE A 171 -6.85 -3.42 -6.67
C ILE A 171 -7.27 -4.22 -7.89
N VAL A 172 -8.28 -3.73 -8.64
CA VAL A 172 -8.76 -4.37 -9.86
C VAL A 172 -7.67 -4.38 -10.92
N LEU A 173 -6.94 -3.28 -11.07
CA LEU A 173 -5.81 -3.16 -11.99
C LEU A 173 -4.72 -4.19 -11.65
N LEU A 174 -4.22 -4.21 -10.41
CA LEU A 174 -3.18 -5.14 -9.93
C LEU A 174 -3.58 -6.61 -10.11
N ARG A 175 -4.80 -6.99 -9.72
CA ARG A 175 -5.31 -8.37 -9.90
C ARG A 175 -5.39 -8.78 -11.38
N ARG A 176 -5.64 -7.85 -12.30
CA ARG A 176 -5.65 -8.13 -13.76
C ARG A 176 -4.24 -8.25 -14.34
N GLY A 177 -3.26 -7.54 -13.77
CA GLY A 177 -1.86 -7.59 -14.21
C GLY A 177 -1.13 -8.91 -13.92
N THR A 178 -1.60 -9.69 -12.94
CA THR A 178 -0.97 -10.96 -12.55
C THR A 178 -1.44 -12.19 -13.34
N SER A 179 -2.47 -12.05 -14.18
CA SER A 179 -3.14 -13.19 -14.82
C SER A 179 -3.38 -12.95 -16.31
N GLY A 180 -2.32 -12.95 -17.14
CA GLY A 180 -2.39 -13.04 -18.62
C GLY A 180 -3.53 -12.24 -19.28
N GLY A 181 -3.84 -11.06 -18.74
CA GLY A 181 -5.17 -10.48 -18.81
C GLY A 181 -5.39 -9.54 -19.98
N ASP A 182 -6.53 -8.84 -19.93
CA ASP A 182 -6.84 -7.75 -20.85
C ASP A 182 -5.72 -6.70 -20.86
N PRO A 183 -5.47 -6.06 -22.02
CA PRO A 183 -4.49 -5.00 -22.13
C PRO A 183 -4.73 -3.85 -21.14
N VAL A 184 -3.65 -3.22 -20.69
CA VAL A 184 -3.73 -2.02 -19.86
C VAL A 184 -3.93 -0.81 -20.77
N LEU A 185 -5.08 -0.16 -20.68
CA LEU A 185 -5.33 1.10 -21.40
C LEU A 185 -4.86 2.27 -20.54
N VAL A 186 -3.84 2.97 -21.01
CA VAL A 186 -3.26 4.17 -20.38
C VAL A 186 -3.79 5.41 -21.07
N LYS A 187 -4.34 6.35 -20.31
CA LYS A 187 -4.82 7.65 -20.78
C LYS A 187 -3.75 8.71 -20.54
N PHE A 188 -3.36 9.39 -21.60
CA PHE A 188 -2.34 10.43 -21.58
C PHE A 188 -2.92 11.78 -21.18
N PRO A 189 -2.08 12.73 -20.72
CA PRO A 189 -2.55 14.06 -20.32
C PRO A 189 -3.28 14.84 -21.43
N ASN A 190 -2.94 14.59 -22.69
CA ASN A 190 -3.59 15.21 -23.85
C ASN A 190 -4.94 14.54 -24.23
N GLY A 191 -5.41 13.55 -23.48
CA GLY A 191 -6.67 12.84 -23.70
C GLY A 191 -6.58 11.59 -24.59
N GLU A 192 -5.43 11.34 -25.22
CA GLU A 192 -5.21 10.12 -26.00
C GLU A 192 -5.11 8.90 -25.10
N THR A 193 -5.21 7.72 -25.70
CA THR A 193 -5.04 6.46 -24.99
C THR A 193 -4.06 5.54 -25.71
N ARG A 194 -3.21 4.84 -24.95
CA ARG A 194 -2.33 3.79 -25.44
C ARG A 194 -2.64 2.46 -24.78
N ARG A 195 -2.61 1.39 -25.57
CA ARG A 195 -2.84 0.02 -25.12
C ARG A 195 -1.49 -0.65 -24.86
N MET A 196 -1.18 -0.92 -23.60
CA MET A 196 0.02 -1.65 -23.18
C MET A 196 -0.27 -3.13 -22.95
N ALA A 197 0.78 -3.95 -23.03
CA ALA A 197 0.72 -5.36 -22.64
C ALA A 197 0.26 -5.50 -21.18
N PRO A 198 -0.49 -6.57 -20.83
CA PRO A 198 -0.85 -6.83 -19.43
C PRO A 198 0.41 -7.09 -18.61
N GLY A 199 0.47 -6.54 -17.40
CA GLY A 199 1.56 -6.82 -16.46
C GLY A 199 1.71 -5.77 -15.37
N PRO A 200 2.42 -6.10 -14.27
CA PRO A 200 2.66 -5.18 -13.17
C PRO A 200 3.33 -3.87 -13.60
N SER A 201 4.35 -3.90 -14.47
CA SER A 201 5.03 -2.69 -14.95
C SER A 201 4.06 -1.76 -15.70
N SER A 202 3.23 -2.28 -16.60
CA SER A 202 2.23 -1.49 -17.33
C SER A 202 1.21 -0.82 -16.41
N LEU A 203 0.86 -1.46 -15.29
CA LEU A 203 -0.04 -0.88 -14.29
C LEU A 203 0.63 0.25 -13.51
N LEU A 204 1.90 0.09 -13.15
CA LEU A 204 2.69 1.15 -12.53
C LEU A 204 2.89 2.32 -13.50
N SER A 205 3.13 2.05 -14.79
CA SER A 205 3.20 3.10 -15.82
C SER A 205 1.88 3.85 -15.96
N LYS A 206 0.76 3.11 -15.96
CA LYS A 206 -0.58 3.72 -15.94
C LYS A 206 -0.76 4.64 -14.73
N ALA A 207 -0.41 4.16 -13.53
CA ALA A 207 -0.51 4.95 -12.31
C ALA A 207 0.44 6.17 -12.31
N ALA A 208 1.65 6.03 -12.83
CA ALA A 208 2.58 7.15 -12.96
C ALA A 208 1.99 8.28 -13.84
N ILE A 209 1.31 7.92 -14.92
CA ILE A 209 0.75 8.88 -15.87
C ILE A 209 -0.61 9.44 -15.41
N GLU A 210 -1.50 8.58 -14.90
CA GLU A 210 -2.88 8.97 -14.58
C GLU A 210 -3.07 9.43 -13.13
N ASP A 211 -2.20 9.00 -12.21
CA ASP A 211 -2.31 9.34 -10.80
C ASP A 211 -1.19 10.26 -10.33
N PHE A 212 0.07 9.91 -10.55
CA PHE A 212 1.21 10.71 -10.08
C PHE A 212 1.31 12.04 -10.84
N ALA A 213 1.34 12.00 -12.18
CA ALA A 213 1.56 13.20 -12.99
C ALA A 213 0.56 14.35 -12.68
N PRO A 214 -0.77 14.13 -12.63
CA PRO A 214 -1.71 15.22 -12.32
C PRO A 214 -1.69 15.69 -10.86
N ARG A 215 -1.09 14.93 -9.93
CA ARG A 215 -0.97 15.32 -8.51
C ARG A 215 0.27 16.17 -8.23
N PHE A 216 1.38 15.84 -8.88
CA PHE A 216 2.68 16.43 -8.56
C PHE A 216 3.22 17.39 -9.62
N LEU A 217 2.63 17.41 -10.82
CA LEU A 217 3.02 18.32 -11.91
C LEU A 217 1.89 19.31 -12.21
N LYS A 218 2.23 20.56 -12.51
CA LYS A 218 1.23 21.62 -12.75
C LYS A 218 0.51 21.45 -14.08
N GLN A 219 1.25 21.17 -15.15
CA GLN A 219 0.73 20.90 -16.49
C GLN A 219 1.52 19.76 -17.13
N PRO A 220 1.20 18.50 -16.79
CA PRO A 220 1.95 17.35 -17.27
C PRO A 220 1.74 17.12 -18.77
N ALA A 221 2.82 16.80 -19.47
CA ALA A 221 2.83 16.24 -20.82
C ALA A 221 3.65 14.94 -20.83
N LEU A 222 3.20 13.96 -21.61
CA LEU A 222 3.95 12.71 -21.81
C LEU A 222 4.82 12.84 -23.05
N LEU A 223 6.12 12.64 -22.89
CA LEU A 223 7.09 12.64 -23.98
C LEU A 223 7.43 11.22 -24.44
N TRP A 224 7.59 10.30 -23.48
CA TRP A 224 8.03 8.94 -23.72
C TRP A 224 7.38 7.96 -22.76
N LEU A 225 7.01 6.80 -23.27
CA LEU A 225 6.57 5.64 -22.49
C LEU A 225 7.14 4.37 -23.13
N SER A 226 8.00 3.66 -22.39
CA SER A 226 8.63 2.42 -22.82
C SER A 226 7.60 1.30 -22.96
N GLU A 227 7.80 0.43 -23.96
CA GLU A 227 7.13 -0.87 -24.04
C GLU A 227 8.20 -1.97 -24.12
N SER A 228 8.00 -3.03 -23.33
CA SER A 228 8.87 -4.21 -23.29
C SER A 228 8.87 -5.02 -24.61
N ALA A 229 8.03 -4.65 -25.58
CA ALA A 229 7.88 -5.31 -26.87
C ALA A 229 8.35 -4.45 -28.06
N THR A 230 9.67 -4.20 -28.13
CA THR A 230 10.46 -4.06 -29.39
C THR A 230 9.91 -3.16 -30.51
N LYS A 231 9.11 -2.14 -30.20
CA LYS A 231 8.77 -1.09 -31.15
C LYS A 231 8.82 0.24 -30.42
N VAL A 232 9.94 0.93 -30.62
CA VAL A 232 9.98 2.37 -30.44
C VAL A 232 8.80 2.94 -31.22
N VAL A 233 7.84 3.54 -30.53
CA VAL A 233 6.69 4.16 -31.18
C VAL A 233 7.25 5.40 -31.87
N GLU A 234 7.29 5.39 -33.21
CA GLU A 234 7.88 6.43 -34.06
C GLU A 234 7.51 7.87 -33.65
N ARG A 235 6.31 8.04 -33.10
CA ARG A 235 5.84 9.30 -32.54
C ARG A 235 6.60 9.77 -31.30
N ASP A 236 6.85 8.89 -30.34
CA ASP A 236 7.55 9.25 -29.09
C ASP A 236 8.99 9.63 -29.43
N ASP A 237 9.56 8.97 -30.44
CA ASP A 237 10.84 9.34 -31.05
C ASP A 237 10.84 10.74 -31.65
N VAL A 238 9.80 11.09 -32.41
CA VAL A 238 9.66 12.44 -32.99
C VAL A 238 9.54 13.49 -31.90
N LEU A 239 8.73 13.23 -30.87
CA LEU A 239 8.55 14.16 -29.75
C LEU A 239 9.84 14.34 -28.94
N ALA A 240 10.52 13.25 -28.57
CA ALA A 240 11.79 13.30 -27.86
C ALA A 240 12.87 14.05 -28.66
N LYS A 241 12.99 13.75 -29.96
CA LYS A 241 13.93 14.47 -30.85
C LYS A 241 13.58 15.95 -30.99
N SER A 242 12.29 16.32 -30.99
CA SER A 242 11.87 17.72 -31.09
C SER A 242 12.33 18.58 -29.92
N ILE A 243 12.61 17.97 -28.77
CA ILE A 243 13.15 18.65 -27.58
C ILE A 243 14.64 18.34 -27.33
N GLY A 244 15.33 17.77 -28.32
CA GLY A 244 16.78 17.50 -28.26
C GLY A 244 17.16 16.23 -27.50
N ILE A 245 16.22 15.42 -27.03
CA ILE A 245 16.51 14.11 -26.43
C ILE A 245 16.76 13.11 -27.57
N VAL A 246 18.03 12.77 -27.79
CA VAL A 246 18.44 11.79 -28.78
C VAL A 246 18.32 10.39 -28.20
N ILE A 247 17.51 9.57 -28.86
CA ILE A 247 17.27 8.18 -28.48
C ILE A 247 18.32 7.30 -29.15
N GLU A 248 19.27 6.83 -28.35
CA GLU A 248 20.26 5.86 -28.80
C GLU A 248 19.67 4.44 -28.72
N PRO A 249 19.91 3.55 -29.71
CA PRO A 249 19.30 2.21 -29.79
C PRO A 249 19.58 1.30 -28.59
N ASP A 250 20.59 1.63 -27.78
CA ASP A 250 21.09 0.90 -26.63
C ASP A 250 20.59 1.51 -25.30
N ARG A 251 19.32 1.23 -24.99
CA ARG A 251 18.77 1.01 -23.62
C ARG A 251 18.98 2.08 -22.53
N ASN A 252 19.35 3.31 -22.87
CA ASN A 252 19.56 4.36 -21.86
C ASN A 252 18.31 5.19 -21.52
N LEU A 253 17.17 4.95 -22.16
CA LEU A 253 15.92 5.63 -21.82
C LEU A 253 15.27 5.02 -20.57
N PRO A 254 14.64 5.85 -19.73
CA PRO A 254 13.83 5.36 -18.61
C PRO A 254 12.49 4.85 -19.10
N ASP A 255 11.71 4.26 -18.20
CA ASP A 255 10.37 3.79 -18.53
C ASP A 255 9.43 4.90 -18.99
N ILE A 256 9.46 6.06 -18.35
CA ILE A 256 8.61 7.19 -18.69
C ILE A 256 9.41 8.50 -18.66
N ILE A 257 9.12 9.38 -19.61
CA ILE A 257 9.57 10.79 -19.58
C ILE A 257 8.34 11.69 -19.60
N LEU A 258 8.16 12.46 -18.52
CA LEU A 258 7.15 13.50 -18.40
C LEU A 258 7.80 14.87 -18.49
N VAL A 259 7.02 15.88 -18.87
CA VAL A 259 7.40 17.29 -18.82
C VAL A 259 6.32 18.06 -18.06
N ASP A 260 6.70 18.86 -17.07
CA ASP A 260 5.82 19.84 -16.44
C ASP A 260 5.95 21.19 -17.17
N LEU A 261 4.94 21.50 -17.98
CA LEU A 261 4.86 22.75 -18.75
C LEU A 261 4.37 23.93 -17.89
N GLY A 262 3.91 23.70 -16.66
CA GLY A 262 3.43 24.74 -15.76
C GLY A 262 4.55 25.46 -15.00
N ARG A 263 5.81 25.23 -15.39
CA ARG A 263 7.02 25.85 -14.85
C ARG A 263 7.77 26.56 -15.98
N THR A 264 8.53 27.58 -15.63
CA THR A 264 9.35 28.33 -16.58
C THR A 264 10.79 28.42 -16.04
N PRO A 265 11.76 27.76 -16.68
CA PRO A 265 11.59 26.82 -17.80
C PRO A 265 10.86 25.51 -17.39
N PRO A 266 10.36 24.72 -18.36
CA PRO A 266 9.69 23.45 -18.09
C PRO A 266 10.59 22.46 -17.35
N GLN A 267 9.99 21.62 -16.50
CA GLN A 267 10.72 20.61 -15.74
C GLN A 267 10.60 19.24 -16.42
N LEU A 268 11.73 18.60 -16.70
CA LEU A 268 11.80 17.24 -17.21
C LEU A 268 11.74 16.26 -16.03
N VAL A 269 10.94 15.21 -16.14
CA VAL A 269 10.78 14.20 -15.09
C VAL A 269 10.99 12.81 -15.68
N PHE A 270 12.10 12.18 -15.28
CA PHE A 270 12.41 10.81 -15.61
C PHE A 270 11.81 9.88 -14.57
N VAL A 271 11.09 8.86 -15.01
CA VAL A 271 10.38 7.93 -14.14
C VAL A 271 10.74 6.49 -14.49
N GLU A 272 11.16 5.72 -13.50
CA GLU A 272 11.37 4.26 -13.60
C GLU A 272 10.27 3.54 -12.83
N VAL A 273 9.68 2.48 -13.40
CA VAL A 273 8.64 1.68 -12.75
C VAL A 273 9.22 0.36 -12.24
N VAL A 274 9.17 0.15 -10.93
CA VAL A 274 9.83 -0.99 -10.30
C VAL A 274 8.82 -2.06 -9.92
N ALA A 275 8.59 -2.98 -10.86
CA ALA A 275 8.01 -4.28 -10.59
C ALA A 275 9.11 -5.36 -10.52
N THR A 276 9.84 -5.57 -11.62
CA THR A 276 11.00 -6.48 -11.72
C THR A 276 12.30 -5.78 -12.07
N ASP A 277 12.22 -4.63 -12.75
CA ASP A 277 13.37 -3.85 -13.21
C ASP A 277 13.94 -2.93 -12.11
N GLY A 278 15.09 -2.32 -12.39
CA GLY A 278 15.86 -1.56 -11.40
C GLY A 278 15.32 -0.15 -11.14
N PRO A 279 15.49 0.38 -9.91
CA PRO A 279 15.09 1.75 -9.58
C PRO A 279 16.02 2.81 -10.22
N VAL A 280 15.71 4.09 -10.01
CA VAL A 280 16.69 5.15 -10.24
C VAL A 280 17.84 5.03 -9.22
N THR A 281 18.92 4.36 -9.63
CA THR A 281 20.17 4.28 -8.87
C THR A 281 21.06 5.48 -9.10
N VAL A 282 22.14 5.63 -8.32
CA VAL A 282 23.14 6.71 -8.51
C VAL A 282 23.70 6.69 -9.93
N THR A 283 24.09 5.52 -10.43
CA THR A 283 24.60 5.36 -11.81
C THR A 283 23.53 5.69 -12.84
N ARG A 284 22.28 5.27 -12.62
CA ARG A 284 21.17 5.54 -13.54
C ARG A 284 20.82 7.04 -13.58
N LYS A 285 20.77 7.71 -12.42
CA LYS A 285 20.59 9.16 -12.30
C LYS A 285 21.67 9.92 -13.08
N ALA A 286 22.94 9.55 -12.92
CA ALA A 286 24.05 10.15 -13.65
C ALA A 286 23.89 10.01 -15.19
N ALA A 287 23.54 8.82 -15.67
CA ALA A 287 23.32 8.59 -17.11
C ALA A 287 22.16 9.43 -17.67
N LEU A 288 21.04 9.51 -16.94
CA LEU A 288 19.89 10.32 -17.33
C LEU A 288 20.18 11.83 -17.28
N LEU A 289 21.02 12.27 -16.35
CA LEU A 289 21.51 13.66 -16.30
C LEU A 289 22.39 14.01 -17.50
N GLU A 290 23.29 13.12 -17.91
CA GLU A 290 24.07 13.34 -19.12
C GLU A 290 23.17 13.45 -20.35
N LEU A 291 22.13 12.60 -20.44
CA LEU A 291 21.14 12.65 -21.51
C LEU A 291 20.39 14.00 -21.52
N SER A 292 19.90 14.48 -20.38
CA SER A 292 19.20 15.75 -20.29
C SER A 292 20.11 16.96 -20.57
N ASN A 293 21.37 16.91 -20.12
CA ASN A 293 22.35 17.95 -20.37
C ASN A 293 22.66 18.08 -21.87
N LYS A 294 22.79 16.96 -22.59
CA LYS A 294 22.96 16.96 -24.06
C LYS A 294 21.75 17.58 -24.78
N ALA A 295 20.56 17.45 -24.20
CA ALA A 295 19.32 18.07 -24.68
C ALA A 295 19.14 19.54 -24.26
N GLY A 296 20.09 20.12 -23.50
CA GLY A 296 20.06 21.52 -23.07
C GLY A 296 19.24 21.80 -21.80
N PHE A 297 18.83 20.77 -21.07
CA PHE A 297 18.16 20.93 -19.77
C PHE A 297 19.19 21.06 -18.65
N ALA A 298 19.08 22.13 -17.86
CA ALA A 298 19.90 22.30 -16.66
C ALA A 298 19.43 21.35 -15.55
N HIS A 299 20.36 20.95 -14.67
CA HIS A 299 20.15 19.95 -13.62
C HIS A 299 18.99 20.27 -12.67
N ASP A 300 18.77 21.54 -12.36
CA ASP A 300 17.68 22.05 -11.52
C ASP A 300 16.29 21.94 -12.16
N HIS A 301 16.24 21.70 -13.47
CA HIS A 301 15.02 21.46 -14.24
C HIS A 301 14.81 19.99 -14.59
N VAL A 302 15.52 19.09 -13.90
CA VAL A 302 15.39 17.64 -14.09
C VAL A 302 15.03 16.98 -12.76
N SER A 303 14.12 16.02 -12.80
CA SER A 303 13.73 15.24 -11.62
C SER A 303 13.65 13.77 -11.94
N PHE A 304 13.89 12.96 -10.92
CA PHE A 304 13.96 11.51 -11.02
C PHE A 304 12.98 10.89 -10.05
N VAL A 305 12.14 9.98 -10.53
CA VAL A 305 11.12 9.33 -9.72
C VAL A 305 11.22 7.83 -9.92
N THR A 306 11.23 7.08 -8.82
CA THR A 306 11.00 5.64 -8.86
C THR A 306 9.59 5.34 -8.38
N VAL A 307 8.82 4.61 -9.17
CA VAL A 307 7.42 4.27 -8.89
C VAL A 307 7.31 2.82 -8.42
N PHE A 308 6.63 2.63 -7.30
CA PHE A 308 6.36 1.32 -6.69
C PHE A 308 4.87 1.09 -6.50
N ALA A 309 4.45 -0.17 -6.38
CA ALA A 309 3.06 -0.51 -6.08
C ALA A 309 2.68 -0.11 -4.64
N ASP A 310 3.51 -0.47 -3.68
CA ASP A 310 3.26 -0.27 -2.25
C ASP A 310 4.57 -0.15 -1.47
N ARG A 311 4.56 0.66 -0.40
CA ARG A 311 5.74 0.86 0.46
C ARG A 311 6.12 -0.38 1.28
N GLY A 312 5.18 -1.27 1.52
CA GLY A 312 5.42 -2.57 2.15
C GLY A 312 5.92 -3.66 1.19
N ASP A 313 5.96 -3.38 -0.12
CA ASP A 313 6.31 -4.36 -1.15
C ASP A 313 7.79 -4.79 -1.07
N ALA A 314 8.07 -6.04 -1.47
CA ALA A 314 9.42 -6.57 -1.53
C ALA A 314 10.32 -5.83 -2.52
N ALA A 315 9.74 -5.35 -3.64
CA ALA A 315 10.45 -4.59 -4.66
C ALA A 315 11.01 -3.28 -4.07
N PHE A 316 10.20 -2.53 -3.31
CA PHE A 316 10.67 -1.33 -2.62
C PHE A 316 11.72 -1.64 -1.56
N LYS A 317 11.46 -2.63 -0.69
CA LYS A 317 12.41 -3.01 0.38
C LYS A 317 13.79 -3.39 -0.16
N LYS A 318 13.83 -4.07 -1.32
CA LYS A 318 15.08 -4.43 -2.01
C LYS A 318 15.73 -3.21 -2.69
N ALA A 319 14.94 -2.31 -3.25
CA ALA A 319 15.41 -1.14 -4.00
C ALA A 319 15.89 0.02 -3.12
N VAL A 320 15.32 0.20 -1.91
CA VAL A 320 15.56 1.38 -1.07
C VAL A 320 17.04 1.68 -0.81
N PRO A 321 17.93 0.70 -0.57
CA PRO A 321 19.35 0.98 -0.31
C PRO A 321 20.10 1.50 -1.54
N ALA A 322 19.53 1.31 -2.75
CA ALA A 322 20.14 1.69 -4.02
C ALA A 322 19.54 2.96 -4.64
N LEU A 323 18.45 3.50 -4.06
CA LEU A 323 17.83 4.73 -4.56
C LEU A 323 18.82 5.89 -4.51
N ALA A 324 18.89 6.66 -5.60
CA ALA A 324 19.73 7.85 -5.64
C ALA A 324 19.25 8.93 -4.67
N TRP A 325 20.18 9.60 -3.98
CA TRP A 325 19.89 10.87 -3.32
C TRP A 325 19.57 11.95 -4.37
N GLY A 326 18.81 12.97 -3.96
CA GLY A 326 18.25 14.01 -4.84
C GLY A 326 17.25 13.45 -5.85
N ALA A 327 16.49 12.43 -5.46
CA ALA A 327 15.45 11.79 -6.26
C ALA A 327 14.21 11.52 -5.39
N TYR A 328 13.13 11.09 -6.03
CA TYR A 328 11.87 10.80 -5.37
C TYR A 328 11.49 9.33 -5.49
N ALA A 329 10.75 8.84 -4.49
CA ALA A 329 10.03 7.56 -4.56
C ALA A 329 8.53 7.82 -4.35
N TRP A 330 7.70 7.22 -5.21
CA TRP A 330 6.24 7.35 -5.15
C TRP A 330 5.59 5.96 -5.11
N PHE A 331 4.46 5.86 -4.40
CA PHE A 331 3.75 4.60 -4.18
C PHE A 331 2.33 4.70 -4.68
N MET A 332 1.95 3.78 -5.56
CA MET A 332 0.61 3.71 -6.11
C MET A 332 -0.46 3.58 -5.00
N SER A 333 -0.17 2.83 -3.93
CA SER A 333 -1.08 2.64 -2.79
C SER A 333 -1.28 3.89 -1.92
N GLU A 334 -0.33 4.84 -1.96
CA GLU A 334 -0.31 6.07 -1.16
C GLU A 334 -0.17 7.29 -2.09
N PRO A 335 -1.12 7.52 -3.03
CA PRO A 335 -0.90 8.34 -4.23
C PRO A 335 -0.69 9.83 -3.96
N ASP A 336 -1.14 10.32 -2.80
CA ASP A 336 -1.03 11.73 -2.41
C ASP A 336 0.27 12.03 -1.66
N ASN A 337 1.08 11.01 -1.38
CA ASN A 337 2.34 11.12 -0.64
C ASN A 337 3.54 10.89 -1.56
N LEU A 338 4.66 11.55 -1.25
CA LEU A 338 5.92 11.42 -1.97
C LEU A 338 7.07 11.32 -0.96
N ILE A 339 8.01 10.40 -1.20
CA ILE A 339 9.28 10.37 -0.47
C ILE A 339 10.30 11.16 -1.28
N GLU A 340 10.97 12.12 -0.63
CA GLU A 340 12.11 12.85 -1.17
C GLU A 340 13.40 12.36 -0.49
N LEU A 341 14.36 11.88 -1.29
CA LEU A 341 15.70 11.56 -0.82
C LEU A 341 16.57 12.82 -0.98
N VAL A 342 16.98 13.44 0.12
CA VAL A 342 17.68 14.74 0.09
C VAL A 342 19.20 14.52 0.04
N ASP A 343 19.88 15.11 -0.95
CA ASP A 343 21.35 15.00 -1.17
C ASP A 343 22.18 16.13 -0.55
N ALA A 344 21.55 17.07 0.16
CA ALA A 344 22.22 18.15 0.85
C ALA A 344 21.60 18.42 2.23
N PRO A 345 22.39 18.77 3.26
CA PRO A 345 21.84 19.19 4.54
C PRO A 345 20.89 20.37 4.35
N ARG A 346 19.68 20.26 4.90
CA ARG A 346 18.72 21.35 5.00
C ARG A 346 18.04 21.32 6.36
N TRP A 347 17.59 22.47 6.82
CA TRP A 347 16.84 22.56 8.09
C TRP A 347 15.52 21.81 7.94
N LEU A 348 15.17 21.00 8.95
CA LEU A 348 13.84 20.39 9.03
C LEU A 348 12.84 21.51 9.35
N THR A 349 11.84 21.70 8.51
CA THR A 349 10.77 22.70 8.68
C THR A 349 9.46 22.06 9.04
#